data_AF-A0A6B3TNZ7-F1
#
_entry.id   AF-A0A6B3TNZ7-F1
#
_cell.length_a   1.000
_cell.length_b   1.000
_cell.length_c   1.000
_cell.angle_alpha   90.00
_cell.angle_beta   90.00
_cell.angle_gamma   90.00
#
_symmetry.space_group_name_H-M   'P 1'
#
loop_
_entity.id
_entity.type
_entity.pdbx_description
1 polymer ?
#
loop_
_entity_poly.entity_id
_entity_poly.type
_entity_poly.pdbx_seq_one_letter_code
_entity_poly.pdbx_strand_id
1 'polypeptide(L)'
;MQQQEIHNFLLSYFRANECPIIDNKPGYMTVQLTVEMDKELMNRPFYWHYLEKTGGIPNPMRLTLITDQKMAPEKIKGEVIHFGSPRLHQIFESTKKLARYIRLYENHQNRNQQTALYPWLCINVKISYQCDRKRDVFKSIGLQLINGRMVENFHDQLLNIPLTPKIPDYSFTLSPLVKPKSGMLRIERYLKSAIDSEDHTWADEAIERWDNDLKLLDHFYEDANEEAAESYEIEKKALQEQYEPKIHISFINGGLFYLTDKAI
;
A
#
# COMPACT_ATOMS: atom_id res chain seq x y z
N MET A 1 5.37 -5.79 -13.97
CA MET A 1 5.54 -6.97 -13.09
C MET A 1 5.66 -8.20 -13.97
N GLN A 2 6.75 -8.94 -13.87
CA GLN A 2 6.99 -10.17 -14.62
C GLN A 2 6.11 -11.31 -14.06
N GLN A 3 5.84 -12.36 -14.84
CA GLN A 3 4.96 -13.45 -14.38
C GLN A 3 5.50 -14.20 -13.16
N GLN A 4 6.83 -14.31 -13.03
CA GLN A 4 7.45 -14.87 -11.83
C GLN A 4 7.20 -14.03 -10.58
N GLU A 5 7.21 -12.70 -10.70
CA GLU A 5 6.89 -11.80 -9.60
C GLU A 5 5.42 -11.91 -9.19
N ILE A 6 4.51 -12.05 -10.15
CA ILE A 6 3.09 -12.33 -9.89
C ILE A 6 2.94 -13.62 -9.09
N HIS A 7 3.59 -14.69 -9.52
CA HIS A 7 3.53 -15.97 -8.84
C HIS A 7 4.05 -15.90 -7.40
N ASN A 8 5.23 -15.30 -7.20
CA ASN A 8 5.81 -15.12 -5.87
C ASN A 8 4.93 -14.25 -4.96
N PHE A 9 4.35 -13.18 -5.51
CA PHE A 9 3.43 -12.31 -4.78
C PHE A 9 2.18 -13.08 -4.31
N LEU A 10 1.53 -13.83 -5.20
CA LEU A 10 0.36 -14.64 -4.86
C LEU A 10 0.68 -15.68 -3.78
N LEU A 11 1.82 -16.37 -3.91
CA LEU A 11 2.26 -17.34 -2.93
C LEU A 11 2.44 -16.73 -1.54
N SER A 12 3.11 -15.58 -1.47
CA SER A 12 3.29 -14.83 -0.21
C SER A 12 1.96 -14.37 0.37
N TYR A 13 1.06 -13.86 -0.47
CA TYR A 13 -0.27 -13.41 -0.06
C TYR A 13 -1.09 -14.54 0.56
N PHE A 14 -1.20 -15.69 -0.10
CA PHE A 14 -1.99 -16.81 0.43
C PHE A 14 -1.37 -17.41 1.69
N ARG A 15 -0.04 -17.50 1.77
CA ARG A 15 0.65 -17.95 2.99
C ARG A 15 0.42 -17.00 4.16
N ALA A 16 0.50 -15.69 3.93
CA ALA A 16 0.29 -14.68 4.96
C ALA A 16 -1.14 -14.68 5.52
N ASN A 17 -2.11 -15.13 4.71
CA ASN A 17 -3.52 -15.28 5.11
C ASN A 17 -3.87 -16.73 5.50
N GLU A 18 -2.87 -17.56 5.80
CA GLU A 18 -3.02 -18.93 6.30
C GLU A 18 -3.83 -19.85 5.36
N CYS A 19 -3.89 -19.54 4.06
CA CYS A 19 -4.51 -20.39 3.06
C CYS A 19 -3.57 -21.57 2.74
N PRO A 20 -4.00 -22.83 2.94
CA PRO A 20 -3.20 -23.98 2.56
C PRO A 20 -2.94 -24.02 1.05
N ILE A 21 -1.67 -24.14 0.67
CA ILE A 21 -1.26 -24.33 -0.72
C ILE A 21 -1.39 -25.81 -1.05
N ILE A 22 -2.37 -26.17 -1.88
CA ILE A 22 -2.66 -27.55 -2.26
C ILE A 22 -1.67 -28.03 -3.33
N ASP A 23 -1.40 -27.17 -4.32
CA ASP A 23 -0.47 -27.47 -5.41
C ASP A 23 0.27 -26.20 -5.80
N ASN A 24 1.56 -26.31 -6.10
CA ASN A 24 2.40 -25.20 -6.48
C ASN A 24 3.42 -25.66 -7.52
N LYS A 25 3.17 -25.35 -8.79
CA LYS A 25 4.01 -25.78 -9.91
C LYS A 25 4.39 -24.60 -10.80
N PRO A 26 5.39 -24.76 -11.68
CA PRO A 26 5.69 -23.74 -12.68
C PRO A 26 4.43 -23.39 -13.50
N GLY A 27 4.04 -22.11 -13.48
CA GLY A 27 2.90 -21.59 -14.23
C GLY A 27 1.53 -21.70 -13.57
N TYR A 28 1.36 -22.37 -12.43
CA TYR A 28 0.09 -22.33 -11.70
C TYR A 28 0.21 -22.68 -10.21
N MET A 29 -0.77 -22.24 -9.41
CA MET A 29 -0.94 -22.68 -8.03
C MET A 29 -2.41 -22.94 -7.70
N THR A 30 -2.65 -23.87 -6.80
CA THR A 30 -3.98 -24.18 -6.28
C THR A 30 -3.97 -23.98 -4.77
N VAL A 31 -4.91 -23.17 -4.27
CA VAL A 31 -5.00 -22.82 -2.85
C VAL A 31 -6.38 -23.16 -2.30
N GLN A 32 -6.42 -23.64 -1.06
CA GLN A 32 -7.66 -23.74 -0.28
C GLN A 32 -7.87 -22.40 0.42
N LEU A 33 -8.98 -21.72 0.14
CA LEU A 33 -9.28 -20.48 0.85
C LEU A 33 -9.69 -20.79 2.29
N THR A 34 -9.38 -19.87 3.21
CA THR A 34 -10.00 -19.83 4.53
C THR A 34 -11.40 -19.21 4.42
N VAL A 35 -12.20 -19.28 5.49
CA VAL A 35 -13.52 -18.64 5.54
C VAL A 35 -13.43 -17.14 5.28
N GLU A 36 -12.44 -16.48 5.88
CA GLU A 36 -12.22 -15.04 5.75
C GLU A 36 -11.80 -14.67 4.33
N MET A 37 -10.83 -15.41 3.77
CA MET A 37 -10.33 -15.14 2.42
C MET A 37 -11.35 -15.44 1.34
N ASP A 38 -12.21 -16.42 1.58
CA ASP A 38 -13.32 -16.70 0.69
C ASP A 38 -14.37 -15.58 0.73
N LYS A 39 -14.72 -15.02 1.90
CA LYS A 39 -15.59 -13.84 1.96
C LYS A 39 -14.98 -12.60 1.31
N GLU A 40 -13.66 -12.43 1.45
CA GLU A 40 -12.92 -11.28 0.94
C GLU A 40 -12.73 -11.34 -0.58
N LEU A 41 -12.47 -12.53 -1.13
CA LEU A 41 -12.16 -12.71 -2.55
C LEU A 41 -13.33 -13.23 -3.39
N MET A 42 -14.22 -14.02 -2.80
CA MET A 42 -15.32 -14.65 -3.52
C MET A 42 -16.59 -13.82 -3.34
N ASN A 43 -17.18 -13.41 -4.46
CA ASN A 43 -18.43 -12.64 -4.48
C ASN A 43 -19.64 -13.55 -4.22
N ARG A 44 -19.72 -14.17 -3.04
CA ARG A 44 -20.83 -15.05 -2.63
C ARG A 44 -21.45 -14.67 -1.27
N PRO A 45 -21.88 -13.42 -1.08
CA PRO A 45 -22.41 -12.95 0.22
C PRO A 45 -23.65 -13.73 0.67
N PHE A 46 -24.53 -14.13 -0.26
CA PHE A 46 -25.75 -14.88 0.07
C PHE A 46 -25.46 -16.29 0.62
N TYR A 47 -24.42 -16.96 0.12
CA TYR A 47 -24.00 -18.26 0.64
C TYR A 47 -23.60 -18.14 2.12
N TRP A 48 -22.76 -17.16 2.44
CA TRP A 48 -22.27 -16.95 3.80
C TRP A 48 -23.39 -16.51 4.74
N HIS A 49 -24.26 -15.59 4.30
CA HIS A 49 -25.40 -15.14 5.10
C HIS A 49 -26.36 -16.28 5.45
N TYR A 50 -26.64 -17.16 4.49
CA TYR A 50 -27.48 -18.34 4.73
C TYR A 50 -26.81 -19.33 5.70
N LEU A 51 -25.52 -19.60 5.49
CA LEU A 51 -24.76 -20.57 6.29
C LEU A 51 -24.61 -20.13 7.76
N GLU A 52 -24.37 -18.84 7.99
CA GLU A 52 -24.29 -18.25 9.33
C GLU A 52 -25.64 -18.29 10.05
N LYS A 53 -26.75 -18.08 9.33
CA LYS A 53 -28.11 -18.17 9.92
C LYS A 53 -28.53 -19.59 10.26
N THR A 54 -28.06 -20.56 9.49
CA THR A 54 -28.46 -21.96 9.63
C THR A 54 -27.50 -22.77 10.50
N GLY A 55 -26.36 -22.20 10.91
CA GLY A 55 -25.32 -22.91 11.65
C GLY A 55 -24.64 -24.02 10.83
N GLY A 56 -24.65 -23.90 9.50
CA GLY A 56 -24.05 -24.89 8.60
C GLY A 56 -22.52 -24.95 8.71
N ILE A 57 -21.93 -26.05 8.26
CA ILE A 57 -20.47 -26.24 8.25
C ILE A 57 -19.86 -25.43 7.08
N PRO A 58 -18.92 -24.50 7.34
CA PRO A 58 -18.27 -23.72 6.29
C PRO A 58 -17.59 -24.59 5.23
N ASN A 59 -17.79 -24.26 3.96
CA ASN A 59 -17.07 -24.87 2.83
C ASN A 59 -16.47 -23.78 1.93
N PRO A 60 -15.29 -23.24 2.29
CA PRO A 60 -14.53 -22.30 1.46
C PRO A 60 -14.11 -22.89 0.11
N MET A 61 -14.09 -22.07 -0.94
CA MET A 61 -13.73 -22.51 -2.28
C MET A 61 -12.23 -22.81 -2.42
N ARG A 62 -11.90 -23.69 -3.37
CA ARG A 62 -10.53 -23.85 -3.89
C ARG A 62 -10.35 -22.95 -5.10
N LEU A 63 -9.20 -22.30 -5.18
CA LEU A 63 -8.86 -21.38 -6.25
C LEU A 63 -7.61 -21.89 -6.97
N THR A 64 -7.72 -22.06 -8.29
CA THR A 64 -6.59 -22.40 -9.16
C THR A 64 -6.23 -21.17 -9.97
N LEU A 65 -4.98 -20.70 -9.82
CA LEU A 65 -4.45 -19.49 -10.43
C LEU A 65 -3.36 -19.87 -11.41
N ILE A 66 -3.58 -19.58 -12.70
CA ILE A 66 -2.64 -19.87 -13.78
C ILE A 66 -1.82 -18.61 -14.02
N THR A 67 -0.57 -18.62 -13.55
CA THR A 67 0.36 -17.49 -13.68
C THR A 67 1.16 -17.50 -14.97
N ASP A 68 1.32 -18.66 -15.62
CA ASP A 68 1.92 -18.80 -16.96
C ASP A 68 1.23 -19.94 -17.72
N GLN A 69 0.52 -19.59 -18.79
CA GLN A 69 -0.22 -20.56 -19.62
C GLN A 69 0.68 -21.50 -20.43
N LYS A 70 1.91 -21.09 -20.76
CA LYS A 70 2.84 -21.93 -21.54
C LYS A 70 3.44 -23.04 -20.70
N MET A 71 3.58 -22.81 -19.40
CA MET A 71 4.12 -23.78 -18.45
C MET A 71 3.02 -24.60 -17.76
N ALA A 72 1.80 -24.05 -17.68
CA ALA A 72 0.68 -24.76 -17.08
C ALA A 72 0.19 -25.93 -17.95
N PRO A 73 -0.23 -27.06 -17.34
CA PRO A 73 -0.79 -28.19 -18.09
C PRO A 73 -2.06 -27.79 -18.87
N GLU A 74 -2.19 -28.18 -20.14
CA GLU A 74 -3.32 -27.80 -21.01
C GLU A 74 -4.71 -28.13 -20.44
N LYS A 75 -4.82 -29.16 -19.60
CA LYS A 75 -6.08 -29.62 -19.01
C LYS A 75 -6.43 -28.94 -17.68
N ILE A 76 -5.58 -28.05 -17.17
CA ILE A 76 -5.85 -27.40 -15.89
C ILE A 76 -6.94 -26.34 -16.04
N LYS A 77 -7.98 -26.43 -15.22
CA LYS A 77 -9.03 -25.41 -15.14
C LYS A 77 -8.69 -24.46 -14.01
N GLY A 78 -8.54 -23.17 -14.33
CA GLY A 78 -8.22 -22.12 -13.38
C GLY A 78 -8.38 -20.73 -13.98
N GLU A 79 -8.26 -19.72 -13.13
CA GLU A 79 -8.28 -18.32 -13.52
C GLU A 79 -6.88 -17.90 -14.01
N VAL A 80 -6.80 -17.31 -15.19
CA VAL A 80 -5.53 -16.81 -15.73
C VAL A 80 -5.18 -15.48 -15.07
N ILE A 81 -3.99 -15.41 -14.51
CA ILE A 81 -3.50 -14.23 -13.79
C ILE A 81 -2.37 -13.57 -14.57
N HIS A 82 -2.62 -12.32 -14.95
CA HIS A 82 -1.64 -11.40 -15.52
C HIS A 82 -1.80 -10.05 -14.81
N PHE A 83 -0.89 -9.10 -15.08
CA PHE A 83 -0.84 -7.85 -14.34
C PHE A 83 -2.15 -7.05 -14.36
N GLY A 84 -2.87 -7.07 -15.48
CA GLY A 84 -4.17 -6.40 -15.64
C GLY A 84 -5.40 -7.26 -15.31
N SER A 85 -5.24 -8.45 -14.71
CA SER A 85 -6.40 -9.30 -14.43
C SER A 85 -7.20 -8.73 -13.23
N PRO A 86 -8.55 -8.73 -13.30
CA PRO A 86 -9.39 -8.22 -12.22
C PRO A 86 -9.11 -8.91 -10.88
N ARG A 87 -8.84 -10.22 -10.91
CA ARG A 87 -8.50 -11.01 -9.72
C ARG A 87 -7.22 -10.52 -9.04
N LEU A 88 -6.18 -10.21 -9.81
CA LEU A 88 -4.93 -9.73 -9.24
C LEU A 88 -5.13 -8.36 -8.58
N HIS A 89 -5.87 -7.46 -9.23
CA HIS A 89 -6.22 -6.16 -8.64
C HIS A 89 -7.04 -6.30 -7.36
N GLN A 90 -8.01 -7.23 -7.32
CA GLN A 90 -8.76 -7.53 -6.10
C GLN A 90 -7.85 -7.99 -4.96
N ILE A 91 -6.87 -8.86 -5.26
CA ILE A 91 -5.88 -9.33 -4.28
C ILE A 91 -4.97 -8.18 -3.81
N PHE A 92 -4.56 -7.27 -4.71
CA PHE A 92 -3.80 -6.08 -4.31
C PHE A 92 -4.58 -5.18 -3.37
N GLU A 93 -5.86 -4.92 -3.66
CA GLU A 93 -6.71 -4.10 -2.78
C GLU A 93 -6.96 -4.80 -1.43
N SER A 94 -7.18 -6.11 -1.45
CA SER A 94 -7.29 -6.89 -0.22
C SER A 94 -6.01 -6.85 0.61
N THR A 95 -4.84 -6.96 -0.03
CA THR A 95 -3.53 -6.83 0.63
C THR A 95 -3.41 -5.48 1.34
N LYS A 96 -3.75 -4.37 0.64
CA LYS A 96 -3.73 -3.03 1.24
C LYS A 96 -4.69 -2.91 2.41
N LYS A 97 -5.87 -3.55 2.33
CA LYS A 97 -6.90 -3.52 3.37
C LYS A 97 -6.47 -4.28 4.64
N LEU A 98 -5.86 -5.46 4.48
CA LEU A 98 -5.46 -6.35 5.56
C LEU A 98 -4.13 -5.93 6.20
N ALA A 99 -3.19 -5.41 5.41
CA ALA A 99 -1.85 -5.03 5.87
C ALA A 99 -1.72 -3.54 6.25
N ARG A 100 -2.81 -2.88 6.68
CA ARG A 100 -2.79 -1.44 7.03
C ARG A 100 -1.92 -1.12 8.23
N TYR A 101 -1.91 -2.02 9.21
CA TYR A 101 -1.24 -1.80 10.47
C TYR A 101 -0.74 -3.10 11.09
N ILE A 102 0.47 -3.06 11.67
CA ILE A 102 1.04 -4.19 12.40
C ILE A 102 1.68 -3.74 13.72
N ARG A 103 1.81 -4.68 14.67
CA ARG A 103 2.61 -4.49 15.87
C ARG A 103 3.59 -5.63 16.03
N LEU A 104 4.88 -5.32 16.09
CA LEU A 104 5.97 -6.30 16.19
C LEU A 104 6.98 -5.92 17.27
N TYR A 105 7.72 -6.91 17.73
CA TYR A 105 8.77 -6.80 18.74
C TYR A 105 10.08 -7.35 18.17
N GLU A 106 11.20 -6.74 18.50
CA GLU A 106 12.52 -7.29 18.15
C GLU A 106 12.75 -8.63 18.86
N ASN A 107 13.06 -9.67 18.08
CA ASN A 107 13.45 -10.98 18.58
C ASN A 107 14.97 -11.02 18.81
N HIS A 108 15.42 -10.55 19.97
CA HIS A 108 16.84 -10.53 20.31
C HIS A 108 17.26 -11.81 21.05
N GLN A 109 18.57 -12.10 21.04
CA GLN A 109 19.11 -13.21 21.84
C GLN A 109 19.05 -12.86 23.33
N ASN A 110 18.54 -13.81 24.12
CA ASN A 110 18.37 -13.65 25.55
C ASN A 110 19.70 -13.92 26.27
N ARG A 111 20.25 -12.90 26.94
CA ARG A 111 21.41 -13.04 27.84
C ARG A 111 21.00 -13.08 29.32
N ASN A 112 19.82 -13.63 29.63
CA ASN A 112 19.22 -13.65 30.98
C ASN A 112 19.16 -12.27 31.67
N GLN A 113 19.09 -11.19 30.88
CA GLN A 113 18.93 -9.82 31.36
C GLN A 113 17.60 -9.27 30.86
N GLN A 114 16.90 -8.55 31.74
CA GLN A 114 15.69 -7.84 31.35
C GLN A 114 16.03 -6.76 30.34
N THR A 115 15.42 -6.83 29.16
CA THR A 115 15.70 -5.94 28.04
C THR A 115 14.49 -5.04 27.77
N ALA A 116 14.73 -3.73 27.75
CA ALA A 116 13.71 -2.74 27.45
C ALA A 116 13.51 -2.61 25.93
N LEU A 117 12.25 -2.61 25.50
CA LEU A 117 11.86 -2.36 24.11
C LEU A 117 11.18 -0.99 23.98
N TYR A 118 11.77 -0.14 23.15
CA TYR A 118 11.35 1.22 22.88
C TYR A 118 10.30 1.24 21.77
N PRO A 119 9.17 1.96 21.94
CA PRO A 119 8.12 2.04 20.94
C PRO A 119 8.51 2.99 19.80
N TRP A 120 8.50 2.46 18.59
CA TRP A 120 8.68 3.18 17.33
C TRP A 120 7.39 3.13 16.50
N LEU A 121 6.96 4.28 16.00
CA LEU A 121 5.92 4.39 14.99
C LEU A 121 6.57 4.42 13.62
N CYS A 122 6.33 3.40 12.81
CA CYS A 122 6.71 3.37 11.41
C CYS A 122 5.52 3.78 10.55
N ILE A 123 5.78 4.65 9.57
CA ILE A 123 4.81 5.05 8.56
C ILE A 123 5.48 4.99 7.19
N ASN A 124 4.85 4.28 6.27
CA ASN A 124 5.23 4.26 4.87
C ASN A 124 4.28 5.15 4.07
N VAL A 125 4.84 6.10 3.34
CA VAL A 125 4.09 7.10 2.57
C VAL A 125 4.48 7.07 1.10
N LYS A 126 3.50 7.37 0.25
CA LYS A 126 3.72 7.72 -1.14
C LYS A 126 3.45 9.21 -1.32
N ILE A 127 4.40 9.92 -1.90
CA ILE A 127 4.29 11.33 -2.28
C ILE A 127 4.23 11.36 -3.81
N SER A 128 3.10 11.83 -4.34
CA SER A 128 2.87 11.94 -5.78
C SER A 128 2.89 13.42 -6.17
N TYR A 129 3.89 13.83 -6.93
CA TYR A 129 3.97 15.15 -7.57
C TYR A 129 3.31 15.01 -8.94
N GLN A 130 2.24 15.78 -9.18
CA GLN A 130 1.39 15.61 -10.35
C GLN A 130 1.06 16.95 -11.01
N CYS A 131 1.22 16.96 -12.32
CA CYS A 131 0.77 17.94 -13.30
C CYS A 131 0.56 17.18 -14.62
N ASP A 132 1.08 17.69 -15.74
CA ASP A 132 1.16 16.99 -17.03
C ASP A 132 1.97 15.69 -16.93
N ARG A 133 2.88 15.62 -15.96
CA ARG A 133 3.64 14.43 -15.59
C ARG A 133 3.37 14.04 -14.15
N LYS A 134 3.59 12.76 -13.85
CA LYS A 134 3.48 12.22 -12.49
C LYS A 134 4.80 11.61 -12.03
N ARG A 135 5.26 12.03 -10.87
CA ARG A 135 6.42 11.46 -10.17
C ARG A 135 5.99 10.95 -8.81
N ASP A 136 6.17 9.66 -8.57
CA ASP A 136 5.88 9.02 -7.29
C ASP A 136 7.19 8.76 -6.51
N VAL A 137 7.22 9.20 -5.25
CA VAL A 137 8.33 8.96 -4.31
C VAL A 137 7.79 8.21 -3.10
N PHE A 138 8.50 7.18 -2.67
CA PHE A 138 8.17 6.41 -1.48
C PHE A 138 9.12 6.80 -0.35
N LYS A 139 8.57 7.08 0.84
CA LYS A 139 9.35 7.33 2.05
C LYS A 139 8.88 6.41 3.17
N SER A 140 9.84 5.94 3.96
CA SER A 140 9.58 5.23 5.22
C SER A 140 10.12 6.03 6.38
N ILE A 141 9.28 6.37 7.34
CA ILE A 141 9.66 7.22 8.47
C ILE A 141 9.37 6.48 9.78
N GLY A 142 10.40 6.33 10.61
CA GLY A 142 10.31 5.87 11.97
C GLY A 142 10.34 7.04 12.95
N LEU A 143 9.44 7.04 13.92
CA LEU A 143 9.42 8.00 15.02
C LEU A 143 9.44 7.24 16.35
N GLN A 144 10.48 7.44 17.16
CA GLN A 144 10.50 6.91 18.51
C GLN A 144 9.53 7.69 19.40
N LEU A 145 8.59 6.99 20.03
CA LEU A 145 7.48 7.60 20.77
C LEU A 145 7.82 8.05 22.20
N ILE A 146 9.10 7.98 22.59
CA ILE A 146 9.59 8.44 23.90
C ILE A 146 10.36 9.74 23.73
N ASN A 147 11.51 9.72 23.03
CA ASN A 147 12.34 10.92 22.85
C ASN A 147 12.00 11.74 21.59
N GLY A 148 11.19 11.20 20.67
CA GLY A 148 10.83 11.88 19.43
C GLY A 148 11.87 11.80 18.30
N ARG A 149 12.91 10.96 18.41
CA ARG A 149 13.89 10.72 17.34
C ARG A 149 13.17 10.25 16.08
N MET A 150 13.44 10.92 14.96
CA MET A 150 12.94 10.56 13.63
C MET A 150 14.06 9.94 12.79
N VAL A 151 13.73 8.92 12.02
CA VAL A 151 14.65 8.18 11.16
C VAL A 151 13.98 7.95 9.80
N GLU A 152 14.62 8.38 8.72
CA GLU A 152 14.20 8.05 7.36
C GLU A 152 14.69 6.65 6.94
N ASN A 153 14.09 6.09 5.89
CA ASN A 153 14.35 4.73 5.40
C ASN A 153 14.21 3.66 6.49
N PHE A 154 13.26 3.88 7.43
CA PHE A 154 13.11 3.03 8.61
C PHE A 154 12.73 1.59 8.26
N HIS A 155 11.89 1.38 7.24
CA HIS A 155 11.51 0.05 6.80
C HIS A 155 12.70 -0.77 6.29
N ASP A 156 13.65 -0.15 5.57
CA ASP A 156 14.85 -0.85 5.08
C ASP A 156 15.73 -1.32 6.24
N GLN A 157 15.78 -0.55 7.32
CA GLN A 157 16.47 -0.96 8.55
C GLN A 157 15.74 -2.12 9.24
N LEU A 158 14.40 -2.05 9.32
CA LEU A 158 13.57 -3.11 9.89
C LEU A 158 13.74 -4.47 9.17
N LEU A 159 13.99 -4.47 7.86
CA LEU A 159 14.20 -5.72 7.11
C LEU A 159 15.42 -6.53 7.61
N ASN A 160 16.37 -5.86 8.27
CA ASN A 160 17.57 -6.49 8.82
C ASN A 160 17.41 -6.91 10.30
N ILE A 161 16.26 -6.62 10.91
CA ILE A 161 15.99 -6.91 12.32
C ILE A 161 15.05 -8.12 12.41
N PRO A 162 15.39 -9.15 13.19
CA PRO A 162 14.47 -10.26 13.42
C PRO A 162 13.28 -9.76 14.25
N LEU A 163 12.06 -9.89 13.71
CA LEU A 163 10.84 -9.40 14.34
C LEU A 163 9.87 -10.54 14.65
N THR A 164 9.10 -10.40 15.73
CA THR A 164 8.10 -11.37 16.19
C THR A 164 6.80 -10.68 16.62
N PRO A 165 5.63 -11.30 16.42
CA PRO A 165 4.35 -10.77 16.88
C PRO A 165 4.13 -10.90 18.40
N LYS A 166 4.94 -11.73 19.09
CA LYS A 166 4.87 -11.95 20.53
C LYS A 166 6.06 -11.32 21.21
N ILE A 167 5.85 -10.76 22.40
CA ILE A 167 6.94 -10.20 23.22
C ILE A 167 7.92 -11.34 23.55
N PRO A 168 9.22 -11.22 23.22
CA PRO A 168 10.21 -12.24 23.56
C PRO A 168 10.36 -12.39 25.08
N ASP A 169 10.88 -13.54 25.50
CA ASP A 169 11.20 -13.78 26.90
C ASP A 169 12.18 -12.73 27.44
N TYR A 170 12.09 -12.42 28.73
CA TYR A 170 12.93 -11.42 29.41
C TYR A 170 12.87 -10.01 28.78
N SER A 171 11.84 -9.71 27.99
CA SER A 171 11.62 -8.38 27.41
C SER A 171 10.46 -7.66 28.09
N PHE A 172 10.54 -6.34 28.19
CA PHE A 172 9.43 -5.50 28.62
C PHE A 172 9.29 -4.27 27.71
N THR A 173 8.05 -3.83 27.50
CA THR A 173 7.75 -2.68 26.64
C THR A 173 7.74 -1.40 27.45
N LEU A 174 8.38 -0.36 26.91
CA LEU A 174 8.27 0.97 27.47
C LEU A 174 6.98 1.65 26.99
N SER A 175 6.33 2.37 27.91
CA SER A 175 5.12 3.11 27.59
C SER A 175 5.45 4.34 26.74
N PRO A 176 4.75 4.55 25.61
CA PRO A 176 4.99 5.72 24.78
C PRO A 176 4.55 6.99 25.52
N LEU A 177 5.42 8.00 25.53
CA LEU A 177 5.08 9.34 26.04
C LEU A 177 4.23 10.09 25.00
N VAL A 178 4.48 9.84 23.72
CA VAL A 178 3.74 10.40 22.59
C VAL A 178 2.75 9.38 22.08
N LYS A 179 1.45 9.72 22.08
CA LYS A 179 0.42 8.87 21.49
C LYS A 179 0.66 8.68 19.98
N PRO A 180 0.38 7.49 19.40
CA PRO A 180 0.60 7.25 17.97
C PRO A 180 -0.06 8.29 17.05
N LYS A 181 -1.28 8.75 17.37
CA LYS A 181 -1.96 9.82 16.62
C LYS A 181 -1.16 11.13 16.59
N SER A 182 -0.59 11.53 17.73
CA SER A 182 0.29 12.70 17.80
C SER A 182 1.60 12.48 17.03
N GLY A 183 2.11 11.25 17.03
CA GLY A 183 3.27 10.85 16.23
C GLY A 183 3.02 10.98 14.72
N MET A 184 1.86 10.53 14.23
CA MET A 184 1.45 10.70 12.83
C MET A 184 1.43 12.18 12.42
N LEU A 185 0.85 13.06 13.25
CA LEU A 185 0.84 14.51 12.99
C LEU A 185 2.24 15.12 12.94
N ARG A 186 3.19 14.61 13.73
CA ARG A 186 4.59 15.05 13.67
C ARG A 186 5.24 14.65 12.35
N ILE A 187 5.03 13.41 11.91
CA ILE A 187 5.54 12.91 10.63
C ILE A 187 4.92 13.69 9.47
N GLU A 188 3.63 13.98 9.52
CA GLU A 188 2.94 14.80 8.50
C GLU A 188 3.57 16.20 8.39
N ARG A 189 3.81 16.88 9.52
CA ARG A 189 4.46 18.20 9.53
C ARG A 189 5.88 18.12 8.98
N TYR A 190 6.64 17.11 9.38
CA TYR A 190 7.99 16.87 8.87
C TYR A 190 7.99 16.71 7.34
N LEU A 191 7.07 15.90 6.80
CA LEU A 191 6.92 15.71 5.36
C LEU A 191 6.55 17.01 4.64
N LYS A 192 5.58 17.78 5.18
CA LYS A 192 5.20 19.07 4.61
C LYS A 192 6.37 20.04 4.57
N SER A 193 7.08 20.21 5.69
CA SER A 193 8.25 21.09 5.73
C SER A 193 9.37 20.63 4.79
N ALA A 194 9.57 19.32 4.62
CA ALA A 194 10.53 18.81 3.65
C ALA A 194 10.13 19.18 2.22
N ILE A 195 8.86 18.95 1.84
CA ILE A 195 8.31 19.29 0.53
C ILE A 195 8.38 20.80 0.28
N ASP A 196 8.02 21.64 1.26
CA ASP A 196 8.07 23.09 1.12
C ASP A 196 9.50 23.60 0.83
N SER A 197 10.52 22.88 1.31
CA SER A 197 11.94 23.22 1.09
C SER A 197 12.55 22.62 -0.18
N GLU A 198 11.82 21.79 -0.92
CA GLU A 198 12.29 21.19 -2.18
C GLU A 198 12.26 22.20 -3.33
N ASP A 199 12.91 21.83 -4.43
CA ASP A 199 12.89 22.59 -5.67
C ASP A 199 11.53 22.40 -6.39
N HIS A 200 10.82 23.51 -6.62
CA HIS A 200 9.48 23.53 -7.22
C HIS A 200 9.47 24.00 -8.68
N THR A 201 10.63 24.01 -9.34
CA THR A 201 10.77 24.37 -10.76
C THR A 201 9.79 23.62 -11.67
N TRP A 202 9.52 22.35 -11.36
CA TRP A 202 8.55 21.53 -12.09
C TRP A 202 7.13 22.13 -12.08
N ALA A 203 6.73 22.76 -10.98
CA ALA A 203 5.42 23.39 -10.82
C ALA A 203 5.36 24.72 -11.57
N ASP A 204 6.43 25.52 -11.48
CA ASP A 204 6.56 26.79 -12.20
C ASP A 204 6.50 26.56 -13.73
N GLU A 205 7.25 25.57 -14.23
CA GLU A 205 7.23 25.19 -15.66
C GLU A 205 5.86 24.68 -16.11
N ALA A 206 5.13 23.95 -15.24
CA ALA A 206 3.80 23.48 -15.56
C ALA A 206 2.79 24.63 -15.65
N ILE A 207 2.90 25.64 -14.78
CA ILE A 207 2.09 26.86 -14.82
C ILE A 207 2.39 27.67 -16.09
N GLU A 208 3.65 27.79 -16.49
CA GLU A 208 4.03 28.49 -17.73
C GLU A 208 3.45 27.80 -18.97
N ARG A 209 3.51 26.47 -19.03
CA ARG A 209 2.88 25.68 -20.10
C ARG A 209 1.36 25.87 -20.10
N TRP A 210 0.74 25.86 -18.93
CA TRP A 210 -0.70 26.08 -18.80
C TRP A 210 -1.12 27.46 -19.31
N ASP A 211 -0.41 28.53 -18.97
CA ASP A 211 -0.70 29.89 -19.42
C ASP A 211 -0.59 30.01 -20.95
N ASN A 212 0.39 29.35 -21.56
CA ASN A 212 0.54 29.32 -23.02
C ASN A 212 -0.62 28.58 -23.70
N ASP A 213 -1.00 27.41 -23.19
CA ASP A 213 -2.13 26.63 -23.73
C ASP A 213 -3.47 27.35 -23.51
N LEU A 214 -3.62 28.05 -22.38
CA LEU A 214 -4.82 28.83 -22.08
C LEU A 214 -4.95 30.03 -23.03
N LYS A 215 -3.86 30.77 -23.32
CA LYS A 215 -3.89 31.85 -24.33
C LYS A 215 -4.26 31.34 -25.71
N LEU A 216 -3.75 30.18 -26.09
CA LEU A 216 -4.07 29.54 -27.36
C LEU A 216 -5.55 29.16 -27.41
N LEU A 217 -6.09 28.58 -26.32
CA LEU A 217 -7.52 28.30 -26.18
C LEU A 217 -8.35 29.59 -26.29
N ASP A 218 -7.98 30.63 -25.55
CA ASP A 218 -8.69 31.92 -25.57
C ASP A 218 -8.77 32.49 -27.00
N HIS A 219 -7.66 32.48 -27.74
CA HIS A 219 -7.63 32.93 -29.14
C HIS A 219 -8.53 32.10 -30.07
N PHE A 220 -8.66 30.78 -29.86
CA PHE A 220 -9.56 29.95 -30.67
C PHE A 220 -11.04 30.25 -30.45
N TYR A 221 -11.40 30.78 -29.27
CA TYR A 221 -12.78 31.05 -28.87
C TYR A 221 -13.16 32.54 -28.88
N GLU A 222 -12.26 33.45 -29.31
CA GLU A 222 -12.50 34.91 -29.36
C GLU A 222 -13.78 35.32 -30.13
N ASP A 223 -14.11 34.61 -31.22
CA ASP A 223 -15.26 34.89 -32.09
C ASP A 223 -16.40 33.85 -31.95
N ALA A 224 -16.42 33.08 -30.86
CA ALA A 224 -17.30 31.92 -30.73
C ALA A 224 -18.71 32.28 -30.20
N ASN A 225 -19.74 31.58 -30.70
CA ASN A 225 -21.15 31.78 -30.30
C ASN A 225 -21.45 31.20 -28.90
N GLU A 226 -22.62 31.52 -28.32
CA GLU A 226 -23.05 31.02 -27.00
C GLU A 226 -22.98 29.49 -26.83
N GLU A 227 -23.22 28.71 -27.89
CA GLU A 227 -23.08 27.23 -27.87
C GLU A 227 -21.62 26.77 -27.69
N ALA A 228 -20.64 27.60 -28.04
CA ALA A 228 -19.22 27.30 -27.88
C ALA A 228 -18.70 27.65 -26.47
N ALA A 229 -19.44 28.41 -25.68
CA ALA A 229 -19.04 28.80 -24.32
C ALA A 229 -18.99 27.59 -23.36
N GLU A 230 -19.93 26.65 -23.49
CA GLU A 230 -19.89 25.40 -22.71
C GLU A 230 -18.67 24.54 -23.06
N SER A 231 -18.30 24.49 -24.35
CA SER A 231 -17.13 23.74 -24.82
C SER A 231 -15.83 24.37 -24.31
N TYR A 232 -15.74 25.71 -24.34
CA TYR A 232 -14.61 26.46 -23.79
C TYR A 232 -14.41 26.17 -22.30
N GLU A 233 -15.46 26.20 -21.48
CA GLU A 233 -15.36 25.91 -20.04
C GLU A 233 -14.93 24.46 -19.75
N ILE A 234 -15.40 23.50 -20.55
CA ILE A 234 -14.97 22.09 -20.45
C ILE A 234 -13.47 21.95 -20.76
N GLU A 235 -13.00 22.56 -21.86
CA GLU A 235 -11.59 22.48 -22.27
C GLU A 235 -10.67 23.22 -21.29
N LYS A 236 -11.09 24.40 -20.82
CA LYS A 236 -10.38 25.17 -19.79
C LYS A 236 -10.22 24.36 -18.50
N LYS A 237 -11.28 23.66 -18.08
CA LYS A 237 -11.23 22.77 -16.93
C LYS A 237 -10.32 21.57 -17.18
N ALA A 238 -10.31 21.00 -18.39
CA ALA A 238 -9.40 19.93 -18.75
C ALA A 238 -7.92 20.38 -18.69
N LEU A 239 -7.62 21.59 -19.17
CA LEU A 239 -6.29 22.21 -19.03
C LEU A 239 -5.91 22.40 -17.56
N GLN A 240 -6.85 22.86 -16.73
CA GLN A 240 -6.62 22.94 -15.29
C GLN A 240 -6.33 21.57 -14.68
N GLU A 241 -7.14 20.56 -14.94
CA GLU A 241 -6.93 19.21 -14.40
C GLU A 241 -5.61 18.60 -14.85
N GLN A 242 -5.14 18.94 -16.05
CA GLN A 242 -3.88 18.48 -16.61
C GLN A 242 -2.68 19.20 -16.00
N TYR A 243 -2.68 20.53 -15.94
CA TYR A 243 -1.47 21.29 -15.61
C TYR A 243 -1.39 21.76 -14.16
N GLU A 244 -2.51 21.87 -13.44
CA GLU A 244 -2.52 22.38 -12.07
C GLU A 244 -1.61 21.54 -11.16
N PRO A 245 -0.48 22.10 -10.68
CA PRO A 245 0.49 21.35 -9.89
C PRO A 245 -0.11 20.94 -8.54
N LYS A 246 -0.12 19.63 -8.27
CA LYS A 246 -0.66 19.05 -7.04
C LYS A 246 0.30 18.04 -6.44
N ILE A 247 0.51 18.13 -5.13
CA ILE A 247 1.26 17.14 -4.37
C ILE A 247 0.29 16.35 -3.51
N HIS A 248 0.20 15.05 -3.74
CA HIS A 248 -0.64 14.14 -2.98
C HIS A 248 0.22 13.28 -2.05
N ILE A 249 -0.03 13.38 -0.74
CA ILE A 249 0.59 12.52 0.27
C ILE A 249 -0.42 11.44 0.65
N SER A 250 -0.06 10.18 0.42
CA SER A 250 -0.89 9.02 0.75
C SER A 250 -0.16 8.10 1.74
N PHE A 251 -0.79 7.82 2.87
CA PHE A 251 -0.32 6.82 3.82
C PHE A 251 -0.62 5.42 3.29
N ILE A 252 0.42 4.62 3.07
CA ILE A 252 0.29 3.26 2.51
C ILE A 252 -0.06 2.28 3.63
N ASN A 253 0.77 2.26 4.67
CA ASN A 253 0.60 1.44 5.86
C ASN A 253 1.47 2.02 7.00
N GLY A 254 1.34 1.44 8.18
CA GLY A 254 2.22 1.76 9.29
C GLY A 254 2.30 0.62 10.30
N GLY A 255 3.01 0.84 11.40
CA GLY A 255 3.08 -0.13 12.47
C GLY A 255 3.74 0.40 13.72
N LEU A 256 3.51 -0.30 14.83
CA LEU A 256 4.26 -0.09 16.07
C LEU A 256 5.32 -1.19 16.21
N PHE A 257 6.57 -0.77 16.29
CA PHE A 257 7.72 -1.65 16.44
C PHE A 257 8.36 -1.39 17.79
N TYR A 258 8.57 -2.44 18.56
CA TYR A 258 9.19 -2.37 19.88
C TYR A 258 10.60 -2.92 19.77
N LEU A 259 11.58 -2.02 19.75
CA LEU A 259 12.97 -2.32 19.42
C LEU A 259 13.89 -1.98 20.58
N THR A 260 15.00 -2.70 20.71
CA THR A 260 16.07 -2.37 21.64
C THR A 260 16.75 -1.06 21.24
N ASP A 261 17.44 -0.42 22.18
CA ASP A 261 18.10 0.88 21.98
C ASP A 261 19.14 0.87 20.85
N LYS A 262 19.75 -0.29 20.57
CA LYS A 262 20.82 -0.46 19.57
C LYS A 262 20.35 -0.97 18.21
N ALA A 263 19.04 -1.17 18.05
CA ALA A 263 18.51 -1.73 16.81
C ALA A 263 18.53 -0.73 15.64
N ILE A 264 18.48 0.58 15.94
CA ILE A 264 18.28 1.70 14.99
C ILE A 264 19.24 2.87 15.26
#